data_AF-A0A9Q1LX20-F1
#
_entry.id   AF-A0A9Q1LX20-F1
#
_cell.length_a   1.000
_cell.length_b   1.000
_cell.length_c   1.000
_cell.angle_alpha   90.00
_cell.angle_beta   90.00
_cell.angle_gamma   90.00
#
_symmetry.space_group_name_H-M   'P 1'
#
loop_
_entity.id
_entity.type
_entity.pdbx_description
1 polymer ?
#
loop_
_entity_poly.entity_id
_entity_poly.type
_entity_poly.pdbx_seq_one_letter_code
_entity_poly.pdbx_strand_id
1 'polypeptide(L)'
;MTANQFTPTTTSNPGRKFFKFPKPKRSSCGYWQWEDEEYIESFAGELMSSLDAFKNVKADLKSERDKLKEEIGALKGINQDEMNKVL
;
A
#
# COMPACT_ATOMS: atom_id res chain seq x y z
N MET A 1 28.64 -13.15 -3.77
CA MET A 1 28.31 -13.97 -4.95
C MET A 1 27.72 -13.02 -5.98
N THR A 2 28.33 -12.86 -7.15
CA THR A 2 27.82 -11.95 -8.19
C THR A 2 26.64 -12.64 -8.89
N ALA A 3 25.42 -12.15 -8.70
CA ALA A 3 24.26 -12.65 -9.44
C ALA A 3 24.44 -12.29 -10.91
N ASN A 4 24.43 -13.30 -11.79
CA ASN A 4 24.54 -13.05 -13.22
C ASN A 4 23.16 -12.68 -13.75
N GLN A 5 23.04 -11.47 -14.28
CA GLN A 5 21.84 -10.91 -14.88
C GLN A 5 21.83 -11.25 -16.38
N PHE A 6 20.72 -11.77 -16.89
CA PHE A 6 20.59 -12.24 -18.27
C PHE A 6 19.39 -11.58 -18.97
N THR A 7 19.48 -11.40 -20.28
CA THR A 7 18.36 -10.93 -21.12
C THR A 7 17.83 -12.10 -21.95
N PRO A 8 16.51 -12.35 -22.01
CA PRO A 8 15.92 -13.35 -22.90
C PRO A 8 16.16 -12.98 -24.37
N THR A 9 16.39 -13.99 -25.21
CA THR A 9 16.46 -13.84 -26.67
C THR A 9 15.12 -14.08 -27.35
N THR A 10 14.06 -14.36 -26.58
CA THR A 10 12.72 -14.61 -27.11
C THR A 10 12.01 -13.30 -27.42
N THR A 11 11.22 -13.29 -28.49
CA THR A 11 10.43 -12.12 -28.91
C THR A 11 9.31 -11.77 -27.92
N SER A 12 8.93 -12.71 -27.03
CA SER A 12 7.84 -12.52 -26.06
C SER A 12 8.26 -11.71 -24.82
N ASN A 13 9.56 -11.60 -24.52
CA ASN A 13 10.04 -10.87 -23.34
C ASN A 13 11.19 -9.91 -23.72
N PRO A 14 10.99 -9.01 -24.69
CA PRO A 14 12.05 -8.15 -25.18
C PRO A 14 12.49 -7.20 -24.06
N GLY A 15 13.81 -7.11 -23.82
CA GLY A 15 14.39 -6.15 -22.88
C GLY A 15 14.22 -6.48 -21.39
N ARG A 16 13.35 -7.42 -21.00
CA ARG A 16 13.28 -7.91 -19.61
C ARG A 16 14.58 -8.63 -19.24
N LYS A 17 14.86 -8.70 -17.95
CA LYS A 17 16.06 -9.33 -17.43
C LYS A 17 15.71 -10.28 -16.30
N PHE A 18 16.50 -11.34 -16.15
CA PHE A 18 16.27 -12.38 -15.17
C PHE A 18 17.58 -12.83 -14.53
N PHE A 19 17.46 -13.38 -13.33
CA PHE A 19 18.53 -14.07 -12.64
C PHE A 19 18.37 -15.57 -12.84
N LYS A 20 19.48 -16.26 -13.08
CA LYS A 20 19.52 -17.73 -13.01
C LYS A 20 20.85 -18.18 -12.45
N PHE A 21 20.89 -19.45 -12.03
CA PHE A 21 22.13 -20.04 -11.60
C PHE A 21 23.16 -20.08 -12.76
N PRO A 22 24.42 -19.66 -12.53
CA PRO A 22 25.39 -19.50 -13.62
C PRO A 22 26.00 -20.81 -14.11
N LYS A 23 25.83 -21.92 -13.39
CA LYS A 23 26.40 -23.21 -13.81
C LYS A 23 25.66 -23.78 -15.03
N PRO A 24 26.36 -24.57 -15.87
CA PRO A 24 25.77 -25.25 -17.01
C PRO A 24 24.57 -26.12 -16.62
N LYS A 25 23.65 -26.39 -17.58
CA LYS A 25 22.41 -27.16 -17.36
C LYS A 25 22.59 -28.47 -16.59
N ARG A 26 23.72 -29.17 -16.76
CA ARG A 26 24.02 -30.44 -16.09
C ARG A 26 24.28 -30.32 -14.58
N SER A 27 24.57 -29.11 -14.07
CA SER A 27 24.88 -28.84 -12.66
C SER A 27 24.14 -27.63 -12.11
N SER A 28 23.07 -27.21 -12.79
CA SER A 28 22.21 -26.11 -12.35
C SER A 28 21.10 -26.63 -11.43
N CYS A 29 20.82 -25.89 -10.36
CA CYS A 29 19.75 -26.18 -9.40
C CYS A 29 18.35 -25.76 -9.91
N GLY A 30 18.24 -25.24 -11.13
CA GLY A 30 16.97 -24.82 -11.72
C GLY A 30 16.47 -23.44 -11.27
N TYR A 31 17.22 -22.73 -10.40
CA TYR A 31 16.87 -21.37 -9.98
C TYR A 31 16.77 -20.40 -11.17
N TRP A 32 15.64 -19.70 -11.22
CA TRP A 32 15.32 -18.67 -12.20
C TRP A 32 14.28 -17.71 -11.59
N GLN A 33 14.47 -16.40 -11.77
CA GLN A 33 13.55 -15.36 -11.29
C GLN A 33 13.66 -14.12 -12.18
N TRP A 34 12.57 -13.41 -12.43
CA TRP A 34 12.67 -12.12 -13.11
C TRP A 34 13.25 -11.03 -12.20
N GLU A 35 14.04 -10.12 -12.75
CA GLU A 35 14.63 -9.02 -11.98
C GLU A 35 13.57 -8.02 -11.47
N ASP A 36 12.51 -7.79 -12.25
CA ASP A 36 11.43 -6.87 -11.89
C ASP A 36 10.47 -7.44 -10.83
N GLU A 37 10.43 -8.75 -10.63
CA GLU A 37 9.62 -9.40 -9.58
C GLU A 37 10.16 -9.09 -8.18
N GLU A 38 11.49 -9.03 -8.00
CA GLU A 38 12.12 -8.65 -6.72
C GLU A 38 11.67 -7.24 -6.27
N TYR A 39 11.58 -6.32 -7.23
CA TYR A 39 11.13 -4.96 -6.97
C TYR A 39 9.64 -4.89 -6.57
N ILE A 40 8.81 -5.69 -7.24
CA ILE A 40 7.36 -5.74 -6.97
C ILE A 40 7.08 -6.26 -5.56
N GLU A 41 7.80 -7.28 -5.09
CA GLU A 41 7.58 -7.85 -3.76
C GLU A 41 7.93 -6.86 -2.63
N SER A 42 9.08 -6.19 -2.75
CA SER A 42 9.52 -5.18 -1.77
C SER A 42 8.56 -3.98 -1.75
N PHE A 43 8.20 -3.47 -2.93
CA PHE A 43 7.30 -2.32 -3.04
C PHE A 43 5.88 -2.64 -2.58
N ALA A 44 5.38 -3.85 -2.83
CA ALA A 44 4.08 -4.29 -2.35
C ALA A 44 4.02 -4.27 -0.81
N GLY A 45 5.08 -4.69 -0.12
CA GLY A 45 5.16 -4.62 1.35
C GLY A 45 5.03 -3.19 1.88
N GLU A 46 5.78 -2.25 1.30
CA GLU A 46 5.74 -0.83 1.68
C GLU A 46 4.38 -0.18 1.38
N LEU A 47 3.80 -0.48 0.23
CA LEU A 47 2.47 -0.01 -0.14
C LEU A 47 1.39 -0.55 0.81
N MET A 48 1.47 -1.82 1.19
CA MET A 48 0.52 -2.43 2.10
C MET A 48 0.62 -1.82 3.51
N SER A 49 1.83 -1.60 4.01
CA SER A 49 2.03 -0.91 5.29
C SER A 49 1.47 0.52 5.25
N SER A 50 1.72 1.26 4.16
CA SER A 50 1.18 2.60 3.96
C SER A 50 -0.35 2.59 3.90
N LEU A 51 -0.94 1.62 3.20
CA LEU A 51 -2.39 1.46 3.10
C LEU A 51 -3.02 1.25 4.47
N ASP A 52 -2.41 0.45 5.34
CA ASP A 52 -2.92 0.22 6.69
C ASP A 52 -2.80 1.46 7.58
N ALA A 53 -1.71 2.22 7.46
CA ALA A 53 -1.60 3.52 8.11
C ALA A 53 -2.71 4.48 7.65
N PHE A 54 -3.00 4.54 6.35
CA PHE A 54 -4.07 5.38 5.81
C PHE A 54 -5.46 4.95 6.30
N LYS A 55 -5.72 3.64 6.43
CA LYS A 55 -6.98 3.14 7.00
C LYS A 55 -7.16 3.58 8.45
N ASN A 56 -6.09 3.55 9.25
CA ASN A 56 -6.14 3.99 10.65
C ASN A 56 -6.42 5.49 10.74
N VAL A 57 -5.68 6.32 10.00
CA VAL A 57 -5.95 7.78 9.93
C VAL A 57 -7.38 8.06 9.50
N LYS A 58 -7.90 7.32 8.53
CA LYS A 58 -9.30 7.45 8.09
C LYS A 58 -10.30 7.10 9.20
N ALA A 59 -10.02 6.10 10.02
CA ALA A 59 -10.86 5.72 11.14
C ALA A 59 -10.85 6.80 12.24
N ASP A 60 -9.68 7.34 12.56
CA ASP A 60 -9.52 8.41 13.55
C ASP A 60 -10.26 9.68 13.11
N LEU A 61 -10.06 10.11 11.85
CA LEU A 61 -10.77 11.25 11.28
C LEU A 61 -12.29 11.05 11.27
N LYS A 62 -12.76 9.82 11.04
CA LYS A 62 -14.19 9.51 11.11
C LYS A 62 -14.72 9.66 12.54
N SER A 63 -13.99 9.16 13.53
CA SER A 63 -14.34 9.29 14.96
C SER A 63 -14.42 10.75 15.39
N GLU A 64 -13.39 11.56 15.09
CA GLU A 64 -13.37 12.98 15.43
C GLU A 64 -14.51 13.76 14.74
N ARG A 65 -14.79 13.44 13.47
CA ARG A 65 -15.93 14.04 12.76
C ARG A 65 -17.27 13.69 13.40
N ASP A 66 -17.44 12.48 13.91
CA ASP A 66 -18.68 12.06 14.55
C ASP A 66 -18.88 12.75 15.90
N LYS A 67 -17.81 12.90 16.71
CA LYS A 67 -17.84 13.71 17.95
C LYS A 67 -18.23 15.16 17.69
N LEU A 68 -17.61 15.81 16.70
CA LEU A 68 -17.93 17.20 16.35
C LEU A 68 -19.40 17.37 15.92
N LYS A 69 -19.97 16.37 15.25
CA LYS A 69 -21.39 16.41 14.88
C LYS A 69 -22.31 16.37 16.11
N GLU A 70 -21.96 15.57 17.11
CA GLU A 70 -22.70 15.51 18.38
C GLU A 70 -22.62 16.85 19.14
N GLU A 71 -21.42 17.44 19.26
CA GLU A 71 -21.22 18.74 19.90
C GLU A 71 -22.02 19.85 19.20
N ILE A 72 -21.99 19.90 17.87
CA ILE A 72 -22.80 20.85 17.09
C ILE A 72 -24.30 20.64 17.36
N GLY A 73 -24.75 19.39 17.49
CA GLY A 73 -26.12 19.06 17.85
C GLY A 73 -26.52 19.62 19.21
N ALA A 74 -25.66 19.43 20.22
CA ALA A 74 -25.89 19.94 21.58
C ALA A 74 -25.94 21.48 21.61
N LEU A 75 -25.00 22.15 20.95
CA LEU A 75 -24.97 23.62 20.87
C LEU A 75 -26.21 24.20 20.18
N LYS A 76 -26.69 23.55 19.11
CA LYS A 76 -27.94 23.95 18.44
C LYS A 76 -29.16 23.82 19.35
N GLY A 77 -29.22 22.74 20.15
CA GLY A 77 -30.30 22.55 21.13
C GLY A 77 -30.32 23.65 22.19
N ILE A 78 -29.16 23.96 22.77
CA ILE A 78 -29.01 25.04 23.78
C ILE A 78 -29.46 26.37 23.19
N ASN A 79 -28.98 26.73 22.01
CA ASN A 79 -29.34 28.00 21.36
C ASN A 79 -30.85 28.08 21.07
N GLN A 80 -31.50 26.97 20.70
CA GLN A 80 -32.95 26.95 20.50
C GLN A 80 -33.71 27.15 21.82
N ASP A 81 -33.27 26.50 22.90
CA ASP A 81 -33.88 26.64 24.23
C ASP A 81 -33.70 28.06 24.78
N GLU A 82 -32.55 28.68 24.56
CA GLU A 82 -32.32 30.09 24.89
C GLU A 82 -33.26 31.01 24.11
N MET A 83 -33.42 30.76 22.82
CA MET A 83 -34.32 31.56 21.98
C MET A 83 -35.79 31.46 22.40
N ASN A 84 -36.22 30.27 22.81
CA ASN A 84 -37.58 30.05 23.30
C ASN A 84 -37.85 30.74 24.66
N LYS A 85 -36.82 31.10 25.43
CA LYS A 85 -36.98 31.81 26.73
C LYS A 85 -37.10 33.33 26.59
N VAL A 86 -36.74 33.88 25.43
CA VAL A 86 -36.74 35.34 25.16
C VAL A 86 -38.04 35.79 24.46
N LEU A 87 -38.86 34.84 24.02
CA LEU A 87 -40.22 35.03 23.46
C LEU A 87 -41.29 34.86 24.55
#